data_AF-A0A832ZL75-F1
#
_entry.id   AF-A0A832ZL75-F1
#
_cell.length_a   1.000
_cell.length_b   1.000
_cell.length_c   1.000
_cell.angle_alpha   90.00
_cell.angle_beta   90.00
_cell.angle_gamma   90.00
#
_symmetry.space_group_name_H-M   'P 1'
#
loop_
_entity.id
_entity.type
_entity.pdbx_description
1 polymer ?
#
loop_
_entity_poly.entity_id
_entity_poly.type
_entity_poly.pdbx_seq_one_letter_code
_entity_poly.pdbx_strand_id
1 'polypeptide(L)'
;IAYDTHFKTLFVNGNSEIYKFVPNPPLKPHDLNPLNYTGKYSAIVNFLENFWTGYNYADFDNGYKGDYFLNARIARLYAYLYQKTGDEKFKERYQWLLKWLAYKQLDNGGFPEGIPPNDFTLYTAFTVEPLKDLPFEGKEKILGYLNSRVKEDYIMTTPKDRKGDLFAEAQMLPILYELNLLNDTVTDNLVKKILEAQRDDGSWRKSLGGTIVTAFGLARYYELSGDERVLPAIKKAAEWISEHQEENGRFKGEVGYGYSRAIYANVLFVCHVVGMKDREEQMLKIIEETYDLQKEPRPLQATLDILRALEYSYGFERALNILENILELHPF
;
A
#
# COMPACT_ATOMS: atom_id res chain seq x y z
N ILE A 1 -16.14 11.11 10.00
CA ILE A 1 -15.98 10.89 11.47
C ILE A 1 -14.62 10.30 11.81
N ALA A 2 -14.20 9.21 11.16
CA ALA A 2 -12.98 8.48 11.52
C ALA A 2 -11.69 9.31 11.53
N TYR A 3 -11.61 10.40 10.74
CA TYR A 3 -10.46 11.29 10.67
C TYR A 3 -10.43 12.42 11.70
N ASP A 4 -11.60 12.91 12.14
CA ASP A 4 -11.72 14.04 13.06
C ASP A 4 -11.18 13.68 14.46
N THR A 5 -10.29 14.50 15.02
CA THR A 5 -9.65 14.20 16.31
C THR A 5 -10.63 14.21 17.48
N HIS A 6 -11.84 14.77 17.35
CA HIS A 6 -12.89 14.66 18.36
C HIS A 6 -13.47 13.24 18.49
N PHE A 7 -13.23 12.34 17.52
CA PHE A 7 -13.69 10.96 17.59
C PHE A 7 -12.50 10.02 17.64
N LYS A 8 -12.34 9.33 18.78
CA LYS A 8 -11.33 8.28 18.94
C LYS A 8 -12.00 6.91 18.86
N THR A 9 -11.56 6.08 17.91
CA THR A 9 -12.00 4.69 17.82
C THR A 9 -11.52 3.92 19.05
N LEU A 10 -12.45 3.35 19.81
CA LEU A 10 -12.16 2.51 20.99
C LEU A 10 -12.20 1.04 20.65
N PHE A 11 -13.09 0.65 19.73
CA PHE A 11 -13.36 -0.75 19.44
C PHE A 11 -13.90 -0.92 18.03
N VAL A 12 -13.43 -1.96 17.34
CA VAL A 12 -13.95 -2.45 16.06
C VAL A 12 -13.90 -3.99 16.07
N ASN A 13 -14.86 -4.66 15.45
CA ASN A 13 -14.85 -6.13 15.36
C ASN A 13 -15.49 -6.70 14.08
N GLY A 14 -15.70 -5.86 13.07
CA GLY A 14 -16.42 -6.21 11.85
C GLY A 14 -17.95 -6.29 12.02
N ASN A 15 -18.51 -6.01 13.20
CA ASN A 15 -19.96 -5.93 13.41
C ASN A 15 -20.37 -4.62 14.07
N SER A 16 -19.46 -3.98 14.79
CA SER A 16 -19.72 -2.75 15.53
C SER A 16 -18.45 -1.92 15.61
N GLU A 17 -18.64 -0.61 15.64
CA GLU A 17 -17.61 0.37 15.91
C GLU A 17 -18.06 1.25 17.07
N ILE A 18 -17.15 1.49 18.02
CA ILE A 18 -17.42 2.36 19.14
C ILE A 18 -16.41 3.50 19.11
N TYR A 19 -16.94 4.72 19.05
CA TYR A 19 -16.16 5.94 19.12
C TYR A 19 -16.37 6.63 20.45
N LYS A 20 -15.27 7.11 21.04
CA LYS A 20 -15.32 8.07 22.13
C LYS A 20 -15.32 9.48 21.54
N PHE A 21 -16.35 10.26 21.87
CA PHE A 21 -16.32 11.69 21.64
C PHE A 21 -15.38 12.37 22.66
N VAL A 22 -14.47 13.20 22.16
CA VAL A 22 -13.46 13.94 22.92
C VAL A 22 -13.70 15.42 22.61
N PRO A 23 -14.44 16.16 23.46
CA PRO A 23 -14.84 17.54 23.16
C PRO A 23 -13.67 18.51 22.94
N ASN A 24 -12.55 18.25 23.60
CA ASN A 24 -11.33 19.02 23.49
C ASN A 24 -10.17 18.06 23.17
N PRO A 25 -9.99 17.67 21.90
CA PRO A 25 -8.96 16.70 21.56
C PRO A 25 -7.57 17.30 21.83
N PRO A 26 -6.64 16.49 22.35
CA PRO A 26 -5.28 16.94 22.65
C PRO A 26 -4.48 17.23 21.38
N LEU A 27 -4.96 16.76 20.23
CA LEU A 27 -4.35 16.93 18.93
C LEU A 27 -5.27 17.78 18.04
N LYS A 28 -4.78 18.95 17.62
CA LYS A 28 -5.48 19.87 16.71
C LYS A 28 -4.58 20.22 15.53
N PRO A 29 -5.07 20.17 14.29
CA PRO A 29 -4.28 20.55 13.12
C PRO A 29 -3.89 22.03 13.24
N HIS A 30 -2.64 22.34 12.90
CA HIS A 30 -2.14 23.72 12.91
C HIS A 30 -2.73 24.52 11.75
N ASP A 31 -2.89 23.88 10.59
CA ASP A 31 -3.53 24.45 9.40
C ASP A 31 -4.55 23.44 8.85
N LEU A 32 -5.76 23.92 8.62
CA LEU A 32 -6.84 23.15 8.00
C LEU A 32 -6.80 23.24 6.48
N ASN A 33 -6.04 24.17 5.91
CA ASN A 33 -6.01 24.40 4.48
C ASN A 33 -5.05 23.42 3.78
N PRO A 34 -5.34 23.08 2.51
CA PRO A 34 -4.40 22.39 1.65
C PRO A 34 -3.13 23.21 1.43
N LEU A 35 -1.99 22.55 1.25
CA LEU A 35 -0.76 23.21 0.80
C LEU A 35 -0.91 23.64 -0.66
N ASN A 36 -0.64 24.92 -0.95
CA ASN A 36 -0.43 25.39 -2.32
C ASN A 36 1.08 25.47 -2.59
N TYR A 37 1.60 24.58 -3.45
CA TYR A 37 3.03 24.41 -3.67
C TYR A 37 3.40 24.51 -5.15
N THR A 38 4.42 25.32 -5.45
CA THR A 38 4.86 25.65 -6.82
C THR A 38 6.32 25.27 -7.09
N GLY A 39 6.97 24.53 -6.18
CA GLY A 39 8.36 24.10 -6.32
C GLY A 39 8.52 22.79 -7.10
N LYS A 40 9.71 22.18 -7.01
CA LYS A 40 9.98 20.84 -7.56
C LYS A 40 9.06 19.82 -6.89
N TYR A 41 8.45 18.93 -7.68
CA TYR A 41 7.41 17.99 -7.25
C TYR A 41 6.04 18.66 -7.01
N SER A 42 5.72 19.71 -7.76
CA SER A 42 4.45 20.42 -7.56
C SER A 42 3.25 19.63 -8.07
N ALA A 43 3.37 18.81 -9.11
CA ALA A 43 2.24 18.04 -9.62
C ALA A 43 1.76 17.01 -8.59
N ILE A 44 2.68 16.21 -8.03
CA ILE A 44 2.33 15.23 -6.99
C ILE A 44 1.85 15.89 -5.69
N VAL A 45 2.48 16.98 -5.27
CA VAL A 45 2.03 17.68 -4.05
C VAL A 45 0.63 18.23 -4.24
N ASN A 46 0.37 18.96 -5.33
CA ASN A 46 -0.95 19.55 -5.57
C ASN A 46 -2.02 18.47 -5.81
N PHE A 47 -1.65 17.35 -6.45
CA PHE A 47 -2.53 16.18 -6.53
C PHE A 47 -2.92 15.67 -5.14
N LEU A 48 -1.95 15.41 -4.26
CA LEU A 48 -2.22 14.92 -2.90
C LEU A 48 -3.10 15.89 -2.11
N GLU A 49 -2.82 17.18 -2.22
CA GLU A 49 -3.53 18.23 -1.49
C GLU A 49 -4.99 18.40 -1.91
N ASN A 50 -5.39 17.91 -3.09
CA ASN A 50 -6.82 17.79 -3.46
C ASN A 50 -7.60 16.81 -2.58
N PHE A 51 -6.91 15.88 -1.91
CA PHE A 51 -7.51 14.87 -1.01
C PHE A 51 -7.37 15.24 0.47
N TRP A 52 -6.86 16.43 0.78
CA TRP A 52 -6.72 16.90 2.15
C TRP A 52 -8.09 17.22 2.78
N THR A 53 -8.40 16.60 3.91
CA THR A 53 -9.70 16.72 4.61
C THR A 53 -9.72 17.79 5.70
N GLY A 54 -8.60 18.48 5.93
CA GLY A 54 -8.37 19.27 7.15
C GLY A 54 -7.71 18.49 8.29
N TYR A 55 -7.73 17.15 8.24
CA TYR A 55 -7.12 16.30 9.27
C TYR A 55 -6.18 15.23 8.71
N ASN A 56 -6.51 14.68 7.55
CA ASN A 56 -5.79 13.59 6.91
C ASN A 56 -6.02 13.65 5.39
N TYR A 57 -5.53 12.64 4.66
CA TYR A 57 -5.80 12.43 3.24
C TYR A 57 -6.73 11.23 3.06
N ALA A 58 -7.74 11.33 2.20
CA ALA A 58 -8.66 10.24 1.91
C ALA A 58 -9.23 10.31 0.49
N ASP A 59 -9.43 9.15 -0.16
CA ASP A 59 -9.92 9.08 -1.56
C ASP A 59 -11.30 9.70 -1.74
N PHE A 60 -12.26 9.32 -0.89
CA PHE A 60 -13.61 9.85 -0.86
C PHE A 60 -14.14 9.78 0.57
N ASP A 61 -14.81 10.83 1.04
CA ASP A 61 -15.44 10.86 2.37
C ASP A 61 -16.73 10.02 2.39
N ASN A 62 -16.60 8.71 2.21
CA ASN A 62 -17.68 7.76 2.41
C ASN A 62 -17.93 7.48 3.91
N GLY A 63 -17.60 8.43 4.80
CA GLY A 63 -18.06 8.51 6.18
C GLY A 63 -17.22 7.79 7.25
N TYR A 64 -16.43 6.77 6.89
CA TYR A 64 -15.92 5.79 7.87
C TYR A 64 -14.42 5.45 7.81
N LYS A 65 -13.66 5.97 6.85
CA LYS A 65 -12.28 5.51 6.62
C LYS A 65 -11.25 6.60 6.92
N GLY A 66 -10.26 6.25 7.73
CA GLY A 66 -9.09 7.09 7.96
C GLY A 66 -8.00 6.92 6.90
N ASP A 67 -8.12 5.92 6.00
CA ASP A 67 -7.11 5.57 5.00
C ASP A 67 -5.69 5.60 5.59
N TYR A 68 -5.51 4.93 6.73
CA TYR A 68 -4.32 5.09 7.58
C TYR A 68 -3.02 4.74 6.85
N PHE A 69 -3.03 3.70 6.03
CA PHE A 69 -1.86 3.31 5.25
C PHE A 69 -1.53 4.31 4.13
N LEU A 70 -2.53 4.99 3.53
CA LEU A 70 -2.27 6.06 2.56
C LEU A 70 -1.61 7.25 3.25
N ASN A 71 -2.14 7.65 4.41
CA ASN A 71 -1.56 8.72 5.23
C ASN A 71 -0.14 8.40 5.68
N ALA A 72 0.15 7.14 5.98
CA ALA A 72 1.50 6.69 6.33
C ALA A 72 2.47 6.80 5.13
N ARG A 73 2.04 6.44 3.92
CA ARG A 73 2.82 6.61 2.69
C ARG A 73 3.05 8.09 2.37
N ILE A 74 2.04 8.93 2.53
CA ILE A 74 2.13 10.39 2.33
C ILE A 74 3.06 11.02 3.37
N ALA A 75 3.03 10.58 4.62
CA ALA A 75 3.97 11.04 5.65
C ALA A 75 5.42 10.74 5.25
N ARG A 76 5.71 9.54 4.73
CA ARG A 76 7.03 9.20 4.18
C ARG A 76 7.41 10.08 3.00
N LEU A 77 6.48 10.29 2.06
CA LEU A 77 6.71 11.14 0.90
C LEU A 77 7.05 12.57 1.31
N TYR A 78 6.28 13.18 2.21
CA TYR A 78 6.58 14.54 2.69
C TYR A 78 7.84 14.60 3.55
N ALA A 79 8.17 13.56 4.31
CA ALA A 79 9.46 13.48 5.01
C ALA A 79 10.62 13.48 4.01
N TYR A 80 10.51 12.74 2.91
CA TYR A 80 11.49 12.76 1.83
C TYR A 80 11.56 14.12 1.12
N LEU A 81 10.40 14.73 0.80
CA LEU A 81 10.37 16.05 0.16
C LEU A 81 11.02 17.11 1.07
N TYR A 82 10.74 17.10 2.37
CA TYR A 82 11.43 17.97 3.33
C TYR A 82 12.94 17.77 3.31
N GLN A 83 13.43 16.52 3.33
CA GLN A 83 14.86 16.24 3.26
C GLN A 83 15.50 16.76 1.95
N LYS A 84 14.76 16.74 0.84
CA LYS A 84 15.25 17.18 -0.47
C LYS A 84 15.17 18.70 -0.68
N THR A 85 14.15 19.36 -0.15
CA THR A 85 13.88 20.78 -0.45
C THR A 85 14.16 21.73 0.72
N GLY A 86 14.15 21.22 1.95
CA GLY A 86 14.19 22.03 3.17
C GLY A 86 12.91 22.81 3.47
N ASP A 87 11.82 22.61 2.71
CA ASP A 87 10.57 23.33 2.93
C ASP A 87 9.85 22.82 4.20
N GLU A 88 9.80 23.67 5.24
CA GLU A 88 9.22 23.34 6.54
C GLU A 88 7.73 22.99 6.46
N LYS A 89 6.99 23.40 5.42
CA LYS A 89 5.59 22.99 5.25
C LYS A 89 5.44 21.47 5.12
N PHE A 90 6.38 20.82 4.43
CA PHE A 90 6.38 19.35 4.34
C PHE A 90 6.69 18.72 5.68
N LYS A 91 7.58 19.34 6.46
CA LYS A 91 7.91 18.88 7.80
C LYS A 91 6.73 18.95 8.75
N GLU A 92 6.06 20.09 8.80
CA GLU A 92 4.85 20.28 9.57
C GLU A 92 3.78 19.24 9.17
N ARG A 93 3.61 19.02 7.86
CA ARG A 93 2.63 18.07 7.32
C ARG A 93 2.93 16.63 7.71
N TYR A 94 4.15 16.13 7.48
CA TYR A 94 4.43 14.73 7.84
C TYR A 94 4.41 14.51 9.36
N GLN A 95 4.91 15.46 10.16
CA GLN A 95 4.88 15.34 11.62
C GLN A 95 3.46 15.36 12.16
N TRP A 96 2.58 16.16 11.55
CA TRP A 96 1.16 16.12 11.83
C TRP A 96 0.57 14.73 11.55
N LEU A 97 0.83 14.15 10.37
CA LEU A 97 0.33 12.82 10.02
C LEU A 97 0.84 11.74 10.96
N LEU A 98 2.10 11.78 11.40
CA LEU A 98 2.64 10.84 12.39
C LEU A 98 1.89 10.94 13.73
N LYS A 99 1.66 12.16 14.23
CA LYS A 99 0.89 12.38 15.47
C LYS A 99 -0.56 11.92 15.32
N TRP A 100 -1.18 12.22 14.17
CA TRP A 100 -2.55 11.83 13.88
C TRP A 100 -2.70 10.31 13.80
N LEU A 101 -1.79 9.61 13.10
CA LEU A 101 -1.76 8.15 13.06
C LEU A 101 -1.61 7.54 14.46
N ALA A 102 -0.71 8.07 15.29
CA ALA A 102 -0.51 7.60 16.66
C ALA A 102 -1.75 7.82 17.53
N TYR A 103 -2.45 8.96 17.35
CA TYR A 103 -3.70 9.25 18.04
C TYR A 103 -4.84 8.30 17.63
N LYS A 104 -4.88 7.91 16.35
CA LYS A 104 -5.93 7.05 15.77
C LYS A 104 -5.67 5.55 15.89
N GLN A 105 -4.45 5.16 16.22
CA GLN A 105 -4.09 3.77 16.50
C GLN A 105 -4.97 3.20 17.62
N LEU A 106 -5.44 1.96 17.45
CA LEU A 106 -6.18 1.24 18.48
C LEU A 106 -5.26 0.88 19.65
N ASP A 107 -5.84 0.65 20.83
CA ASP A 107 -5.06 0.30 22.03
C ASP A 107 -4.28 -1.02 21.86
N ASN A 108 -4.79 -1.94 21.05
CA ASN A 108 -4.10 -3.19 20.70
C ASN A 108 -2.96 -3.00 19.70
N GLY A 109 -2.77 -1.80 19.14
CA GLY A 109 -1.74 -1.45 18.17
C GLY A 109 -2.17 -1.52 16.69
N GLY A 110 -3.35 -2.07 16.39
CA GLY A 110 -3.88 -2.19 15.03
C GLY A 110 -4.52 -0.92 14.49
N PHE A 111 -4.85 -0.94 13.20
CA PHE A 111 -5.68 0.06 12.55
C PHE A 111 -6.97 -0.55 11.99
N PRO A 112 -8.12 0.14 12.13
CA PRO A 112 -9.37 -0.33 11.57
C PRO A 112 -9.40 -0.12 10.05
N GLU A 113 -9.96 -1.10 9.31
CA GLU A 113 -10.20 -0.98 7.86
C GLU A 113 -11.42 -1.85 7.46
N GLY A 114 -11.94 -1.66 6.25
CA GLY A 114 -13.00 -2.48 5.68
C GLY A 114 -14.40 -1.90 5.89
N ILE A 115 -15.41 -2.54 5.29
CA ILE A 115 -16.83 -2.25 5.54
C ILE A 115 -17.52 -3.60 5.72
N PRO A 116 -18.00 -3.94 6.92
CA PRO A 116 -17.82 -3.22 8.19
C PRO A 116 -16.36 -3.19 8.69
N PRO A 117 -15.90 -2.10 9.33
CA PRO A 117 -14.56 -1.97 9.88
C PRO A 117 -14.17 -3.04 10.89
N ASN A 118 -12.95 -3.57 10.75
CA ASN A 118 -12.34 -4.55 11.64
C ASN A 118 -10.85 -4.23 11.88
N ASP A 119 -10.24 -4.82 12.90
CA ASP A 119 -8.80 -4.70 13.13
C ASP A 119 -8.02 -5.62 12.17
N PHE A 120 -7.83 -5.15 10.93
CA PHE A 120 -7.21 -5.94 9.87
C PHE A 120 -5.68 -5.90 9.93
N THR A 121 -5.07 -7.08 10.00
CA THR A 121 -3.60 -7.25 10.07
C THR A 121 -2.89 -6.72 8.82
N LEU A 122 -3.43 -7.01 7.63
CA LEU A 122 -2.85 -6.59 6.35
C LEU A 122 -2.70 -5.06 6.27
N TYR A 123 -3.76 -4.32 6.61
CA TYR A 123 -3.73 -2.86 6.56
C TYR A 123 -2.89 -2.23 7.66
N THR A 124 -2.79 -2.89 8.82
CA THR A 124 -1.85 -2.49 9.85
C THR A 124 -0.40 -2.66 9.36
N ALA A 125 -0.08 -3.75 8.67
CA ALA A 125 1.23 -3.97 8.04
C ALA A 125 1.52 -2.92 6.95
N PHE A 126 0.55 -2.63 6.07
CA PHE A 126 0.69 -1.55 5.08
C PHE A 126 0.85 -0.16 5.71
N THR A 127 0.35 0.05 6.92
CA THR A 127 0.51 1.32 7.63
C THR A 127 1.93 1.48 8.18
N VAL A 128 2.54 0.42 8.72
CA VAL A 128 3.89 0.54 9.32
C VAL A 128 5.04 0.46 8.34
N GLU A 129 4.85 -0.23 7.21
CA GLU A 129 5.86 -0.37 6.14
C GLU A 129 6.51 0.98 5.75
N PRO A 130 5.76 2.03 5.35
CA PRO A 130 6.37 3.32 4.99
C PRO A 130 6.90 4.10 6.21
N LEU A 131 6.52 3.74 7.43
CA LEU A 131 6.91 4.43 8.67
C LEU A 131 8.13 3.82 9.34
N LYS A 132 8.66 2.70 8.84
CA LYS A 132 9.71 1.92 9.52
C LYS A 132 10.95 2.75 9.87
N ASP A 133 11.29 3.75 9.06
CA ASP A 133 12.46 4.62 9.24
C ASP A 133 12.10 6.02 9.79
N LEU A 134 10.83 6.27 10.08
CA LEU A 134 10.35 7.54 10.65
C LEU A 134 10.22 7.43 12.18
N PRO A 135 10.33 8.55 12.92
CA PRO A 135 10.15 8.58 14.37
C PRO A 135 8.66 8.48 14.76
N PHE A 136 8.03 7.35 14.44
CA PHE A 136 6.62 7.11 14.72
C PHE A 136 6.41 6.49 16.11
N GLU A 137 5.81 7.25 17.03
CA GLU A 137 5.58 6.83 18.42
C GLU A 137 4.75 5.55 18.57
N GLY A 138 3.82 5.28 17.64
CA GLY A 138 2.97 4.09 17.67
C GLY A 138 3.66 2.80 17.22
N LYS A 139 4.93 2.85 16.79
CA LYS A 139 5.63 1.74 16.12
C LYS A 139 5.69 0.48 16.99
N GLU A 140 6.09 0.59 18.25
CA GLU A 140 6.23 -0.57 19.15
C GLU A 140 4.90 -1.32 19.33
N LYS A 141 3.79 -0.59 19.46
CA LYS A 141 2.45 -1.19 19.56
C LYS A 141 2.06 -1.91 18.27
N ILE A 142 2.39 -1.35 17.09
CA ILE A 142 2.15 -2.05 15.82
C ILE A 142 2.95 -3.34 15.77
N LEU A 143 4.24 -3.30 16.13
CA LEU A 143 5.09 -4.50 16.09
C LEU A 143 4.58 -5.58 17.05
N GLY A 144 4.18 -5.20 18.28
CA GLY A 144 3.55 -6.12 19.22
C GLY A 144 2.23 -6.71 18.68
N TYR A 145 1.40 -5.87 18.06
CA TYR A 145 0.18 -6.30 17.38
C TYR A 145 0.48 -7.33 16.30
N LEU A 146 1.32 -6.99 15.31
CA LEU A 146 1.65 -7.85 14.18
C LEU A 146 2.28 -9.16 14.64
N ASN A 147 3.21 -9.12 15.60
CA ASN A 147 3.82 -10.31 16.18
C ASN A 147 2.77 -11.25 16.80
N SER A 148 1.75 -10.70 17.48
CA SER A 148 0.64 -11.51 18.03
C SER A 148 -0.21 -12.19 16.95
N ARG A 149 -0.19 -11.66 15.72
CA ARG A 149 -0.93 -12.17 14.55
C ARG A 149 -0.20 -13.26 13.79
N VAL A 150 1.12 -13.33 13.92
CA VAL A 150 1.93 -14.40 13.35
C VAL A 150 1.69 -15.70 14.14
N LYS A 151 1.36 -16.77 13.43
CA LYS A 151 1.28 -18.14 13.94
C LYS A 151 2.31 -19.00 13.23
N GLU A 152 2.47 -20.24 13.68
CA GLU A 152 3.47 -21.17 13.15
C GLU A 152 3.33 -21.39 11.63
N ASP A 153 2.09 -21.56 11.14
CA ASP A 153 1.80 -21.92 9.74
C ASP A 153 0.97 -20.89 8.96
N TYR A 154 0.57 -19.79 9.61
CA TYR A 154 -0.31 -18.81 9.01
C TYR A 154 -0.23 -17.45 9.69
N ILE A 155 -0.72 -16.42 9.02
CA ILE A 155 -0.90 -15.08 9.61
C ILE A 155 -2.39 -14.82 9.76
N MET A 156 -2.82 -14.47 10.97
CA MET A 156 -4.20 -14.07 11.22
C MET A 156 -4.52 -12.77 10.49
N THR A 157 -5.45 -12.79 9.53
CA THR A 157 -5.96 -11.56 8.88
C THR A 157 -6.82 -10.71 9.81
N THR A 158 -7.52 -11.38 10.72
CA THR A 158 -8.36 -10.83 11.80
C THR A 158 -8.22 -11.74 13.03
N PRO A 159 -8.62 -11.30 14.25
CA PRO A 159 -8.56 -12.14 15.45
C PRO A 159 -9.33 -13.48 15.36
N LYS A 160 -10.33 -13.54 14.48
CA LYS A 160 -11.18 -14.72 14.31
C LYS A 160 -10.60 -15.73 13.32
N ASP A 161 -9.54 -15.36 12.61
CA ASP A 161 -8.89 -16.21 11.62
C ASP A 161 -8.21 -17.43 12.28
N ARG A 162 -8.26 -18.56 11.60
CA ARG A 162 -7.75 -19.86 12.06
C ARG A 162 -6.83 -20.54 11.04
N LYS A 163 -6.73 -20.01 9.83
CA LYS A 163 -5.98 -20.64 8.74
C LYS A 163 -5.25 -19.67 7.82
N GLY A 164 -5.46 -18.37 8.00
CA GLY A 164 -4.91 -17.33 7.13
C GLY A 164 -5.69 -17.20 5.83
N ASP A 165 -5.41 -16.12 5.11
CA ASP A 165 -5.79 -15.97 3.72
C ASP A 165 -4.54 -15.85 2.85
N LEU A 166 -4.46 -16.73 1.84
CA LEU A 166 -3.31 -16.85 0.96
C LEU A 166 -2.87 -15.50 0.34
N PHE A 167 -3.82 -14.69 -0.12
CA PHE A 167 -3.50 -13.43 -0.81
C PHE A 167 -3.06 -12.36 0.17
N ALA A 168 -3.68 -12.31 1.36
CA ALA A 168 -3.23 -11.42 2.42
C ALA A 168 -1.85 -11.83 2.96
N GLU A 169 -1.60 -13.13 3.14
CA GLU A 169 -0.32 -13.67 3.60
C GLU A 169 0.80 -13.36 2.62
N ALA A 170 0.58 -13.56 1.31
CA ALA A 170 1.58 -13.24 0.29
C ALA A 170 1.96 -11.75 0.30
N GLN A 171 1.01 -10.85 0.57
CA GLN A 171 1.27 -9.40 0.67
C GLN A 171 1.91 -8.99 2.00
N MET A 172 1.61 -9.70 3.10
CA MET A 172 2.22 -9.43 4.41
C MET A 172 3.63 -10.01 4.53
N LEU A 173 3.91 -11.13 3.87
CA LEU A 173 5.19 -11.84 3.92
C LEU A 173 6.41 -10.90 3.78
N PRO A 174 6.56 -10.10 2.71
CA PRO A 174 7.72 -9.22 2.57
C PRO A 174 7.83 -8.18 3.68
N ILE A 175 6.70 -7.65 4.16
CA ILE A 175 6.67 -6.61 5.18
C ILE A 175 7.07 -7.19 6.54
N LEU A 176 6.49 -8.32 6.91
CA LEU A 176 6.79 -8.98 8.19
C LEU A 176 8.22 -9.53 8.20
N TYR A 177 8.73 -10.00 7.06
CA TYR A 177 10.12 -10.39 6.89
C TYR A 177 11.06 -9.19 7.11
N GLU A 178 10.82 -8.07 6.42
CA GLU A 178 11.63 -6.85 6.55
C GLU A 178 11.63 -6.27 7.97
N LEU A 179 10.52 -6.42 8.70
CA LEU A 179 10.39 -5.99 10.09
C LEU A 179 10.97 -7.00 11.10
N ASN A 180 11.56 -8.10 10.65
CA ASN A 180 12.07 -9.20 11.48
C ASN A 180 11.01 -9.78 12.45
N LEU A 181 9.75 -9.89 11.98
CA LEU A 181 8.64 -10.45 12.74
C LEU A 181 8.38 -11.93 12.41
N LEU A 182 9.09 -12.48 11.42
CA LEU A 182 9.04 -13.89 11.06
C LEU A 182 10.35 -14.55 11.47
N ASN A 183 10.27 -15.76 12.04
CA ASN A 183 11.44 -16.63 12.19
C ASN A 183 11.56 -17.55 10.97
N ASP A 184 12.67 -18.27 10.84
CA ASP A 184 12.96 -19.14 9.69
C ASP A 184 11.86 -20.18 9.46
N THR A 185 11.39 -20.84 10.53
CA THR A 185 10.33 -21.87 10.44
C THR A 185 9.02 -21.31 9.89
N VAL A 186 8.55 -20.19 10.44
CA VAL A 186 7.32 -19.54 9.97
C VAL A 186 7.48 -19.06 8.54
N THR A 187 8.63 -18.47 8.20
CA THR A 187 8.93 -17.99 6.85
C THR A 187 8.88 -19.15 5.86
N ASP A 188 9.55 -20.25 6.16
CA ASP A 188 9.54 -21.46 5.34
C ASP A 188 8.13 -22.04 5.15
N ASN A 189 7.34 -22.10 6.23
CA ASN A 189 5.97 -22.62 6.17
C ASN A 189 5.07 -21.74 5.29
N LEU A 190 5.17 -20.41 5.42
CA LEU A 190 4.41 -19.47 4.60
C LEU A 190 4.83 -19.55 3.12
N VAL A 191 6.13 -19.54 2.84
CA VAL A 191 6.65 -19.66 1.47
C VAL A 191 6.18 -20.96 0.84
N LYS A 192 6.37 -22.09 1.53
CA LYS A 192 5.93 -23.41 1.07
C LYS A 192 4.43 -23.42 0.77
N LYS A 193 3.60 -22.93 1.70
CA LYS A 193 2.15 -22.84 1.53
C LYS A 193 1.76 -22.03 0.29
N ILE A 194 2.43 -20.90 0.03
CA ILE A 194 2.14 -20.07 -1.14
C ILE A 194 2.54 -20.78 -2.43
N LEU A 195 3.72 -21.41 -2.46
CA LEU A 195 4.22 -22.13 -3.62
C LEU A 195 3.36 -23.36 -3.96
N GLU A 196 2.99 -24.17 -2.96
CA GLU A 196 2.12 -25.34 -3.15
C GLU A 196 0.70 -24.98 -3.61
N ALA A 197 0.25 -23.76 -3.35
CA ALA A 197 -1.03 -23.26 -3.83
C ALA A 197 -1.00 -22.78 -5.29
N GLN A 198 0.18 -22.63 -5.90
CA GLN A 198 0.30 -22.26 -7.31
C GLN A 198 -0.12 -23.44 -8.17
N ARG A 199 -0.92 -23.17 -9.20
CA ARG A 199 -1.40 -24.19 -10.13
C ARG A 199 -0.35 -24.49 -11.20
N ASP A 200 -0.57 -25.60 -11.92
CA ASP A 200 0.26 -25.99 -13.06
C ASP A 200 0.30 -24.96 -14.20
N ASP A 201 -0.69 -24.06 -14.27
CA ASP A 201 -0.74 -22.97 -15.24
C ASP A 201 -0.01 -21.70 -14.78
N GLY A 202 0.48 -21.64 -13.53
CA GLY A 202 1.14 -20.46 -12.96
C GLY A 202 0.23 -19.52 -12.17
N SER A 203 -1.08 -19.72 -12.21
CA SER A 203 -2.05 -18.89 -11.49
C SER A 203 -2.28 -19.33 -10.05
N TRP A 204 -2.79 -18.40 -9.24
CA TRP A 204 -3.41 -18.71 -7.94
C TRP A 204 -4.92 -18.54 -8.02
N ARG A 205 -5.66 -19.59 -7.62
CA ARG A 205 -7.15 -19.66 -7.64
C ARG A 205 -7.83 -19.28 -8.98
N LYS A 206 -7.12 -19.33 -10.12
CA LYS A 206 -7.60 -18.83 -11.44
C LYS A 206 -8.07 -17.37 -11.42
N SER A 207 -7.59 -16.56 -10.47
CA SER A 207 -7.93 -15.14 -10.39
C SER A 207 -6.79 -14.33 -10.96
N LEU A 208 -7.06 -13.47 -11.94
CA LEU A 208 -6.06 -12.53 -12.46
C LEU A 208 -5.54 -11.63 -11.34
N GLY A 209 -6.44 -10.96 -10.62
CA GLY A 209 -6.08 -10.09 -9.49
C GLY A 209 -5.36 -10.86 -8.38
N GLY A 210 -5.86 -12.04 -8.00
CA GLY A 210 -5.21 -12.89 -7.01
C GLY A 210 -3.80 -13.33 -7.40
N THR A 211 -3.58 -13.64 -8.68
CA THR A 211 -2.27 -14.02 -9.22
C THR A 211 -1.32 -12.83 -9.22
N ILE A 212 -1.77 -11.66 -9.66
CA ILE A 212 -0.96 -10.43 -9.67
C ILE A 212 -0.51 -10.05 -8.26
N VAL A 213 -1.42 -9.99 -7.27
CA VAL A 213 -1.04 -9.59 -5.90
C VAL A 213 -0.15 -10.63 -5.21
N THR A 214 -0.34 -11.92 -5.51
CA THR A 214 0.52 -12.99 -4.95
C THR A 214 1.91 -12.93 -5.56
N ALA A 215 2.01 -12.80 -6.88
CA ALA A 215 3.28 -12.64 -7.57
C ALA A 215 4.02 -11.36 -7.12
N PHE A 216 3.30 -10.25 -6.95
CA PHE A 216 3.85 -9.00 -6.42
C PHE A 216 4.44 -9.18 -5.00
N GLY A 217 3.70 -9.84 -4.11
CA GLY A 217 4.17 -10.13 -2.75
C GLY A 217 5.42 -11.02 -2.71
N LEU A 218 5.42 -12.10 -3.49
CA LEU A 218 6.58 -12.99 -3.62
C LEU A 218 7.79 -12.29 -4.28
N ALA A 219 7.56 -11.46 -5.30
CA ALA A 219 8.60 -10.68 -5.96
C ALA A 219 9.28 -9.72 -4.96
N ARG A 220 8.48 -9.04 -4.13
CA ARG A 220 9.05 -8.17 -3.08
C ARG A 220 9.79 -8.97 -2.01
N TYR A 221 9.29 -10.14 -1.63
CA TYR A 221 9.99 -11.02 -0.69
C TYR A 221 11.33 -11.50 -1.27
N TYR A 222 11.37 -11.86 -2.54
CA TYR A 222 12.61 -12.25 -3.24
C TYR A 222 13.65 -11.12 -3.22
N GLU A 223 13.28 -9.88 -3.52
CA GLU A 223 14.21 -8.74 -3.47
C GLU A 223 14.83 -8.52 -2.08
N LEU A 224 14.04 -8.77 -1.02
CA LEU A 224 14.47 -8.57 0.36
C LEU A 224 15.32 -9.72 0.91
N SER A 225 15.01 -10.95 0.50
CA SER A 225 15.57 -12.17 1.09
C SER A 225 16.64 -12.84 0.21
N GLY A 226 16.58 -12.66 -1.10
CA GLY A 226 17.35 -13.46 -2.07
C GLY A 226 16.90 -14.92 -2.17
N ASP A 227 15.72 -15.28 -1.65
CA ASP A 227 15.22 -16.65 -1.64
C ASP A 227 14.85 -17.15 -3.05
N GLU A 228 15.79 -17.78 -3.73
CA GLU A 228 15.61 -18.25 -5.12
C GLU A 228 14.49 -19.29 -5.28
N ARG A 229 13.99 -19.91 -4.20
CA ARG A 229 12.89 -20.90 -4.27
C ARG A 229 11.62 -20.30 -4.86
N VAL A 230 11.37 -19.01 -4.68
CA VAL A 230 10.16 -18.36 -5.18
C VAL A 230 10.27 -17.91 -6.64
N LEU A 231 11.48 -17.79 -7.19
CA LEU A 231 11.70 -17.22 -8.52
C LEU A 231 11.03 -18.02 -9.65
N PRO A 232 11.06 -19.37 -9.67
CA PRO A 232 10.32 -20.15 -10.67
C PRO A 232 8.82 -19.88 -10.64
N ALA A 233 8.22 -19.74 -9.46
CA ALA A 233 6.81 -19.45 -9.30
C ALA A 233 6.44 -18.03 -9.79
N ILE A 234 7.27 -17.03 -9.46
CA ILE A 234 7.08 -15.66 -9.95
C ILE A 234 7.17 -15.62 -11.47
N LYS A 235 8.17 -16.28 -12.08
CA LYS A 235 8.31 -16.37 -13.53
C LYS A 235 7.10 -16.99 -14.20
N LYS A 236 6.63 -18.12 -13.68
CA LYS A 236 5.45 -18.81 -14.21
C LYS A 236 4.18 -17.97 -14.10
N ALA A 237 4.05 -17.20 -13.02
CA ALA A 237 2.95 -16.25 -12.87
C ALA A 237 3.04 -15.08 -13.87
N ALA A 238 4.24 -14.56 -14.13
CA ALA A 238 4.47 -13.50 -15.13
C ALA A 238 4.14 -13.98 -16.55
N GLU A 239 4.51 -15.21 -16.90
CA GLU A 239 4.14 -15.86 -18.15
C GLU A 239 2.62 -16.01 -18.26
N TRP A 240 1.96 -16.53 -17.23
CA TRP A 240 0.51 -16.66 -17.19
C TRP A 240 -0.23 -15.31 -17.28
N ILE A 241 0.27 -14.27 -16.60
CA ILE A 241 -0.28 -12.91 -16.69
C ILE A 241 -0.14 -12.39 -18.13
N SER A 242 1.01 -12.64 -18.77
CA SER A 242 1.25 -12.24 -20.16
C SER A 242 0.28 -12.94 -21.13
N GLU A 243 -0.08 -14.20 -20.88
CA GLU A 243 -1.12 -14.91 -21.65
C GLU A 243 -2.52 -14.31 -21.45
N HIS A 244 -2.74 -13.53 -20.40
CA HIS A 244 -3.99 -12.79 -20.16
C HIS A 244 -3.94 -11.34 -20.68
N GLN A 245 -2.86 -10.98 -21.37
CA GLN A 245 -2.70 -9.72 -22.07
C GLN A 245 -2.73 -9.94 -23.59
N GLU A 246 -3.17 -8.92 -24.31
CA GLU A 246 -3.05 -8.80 -25.76
C GLU A 246 -1.62 -8.38 -26.14
N GLU A 247 -1.28 -8.38 -27.43
CA GLU A 247 0.05 -7.96 -27.90
C GLU A 247 0.43 -6.54 -27.47
N ASN A 248 -0.56 -5.65 -27.33
CA ASN A 248 -0.37 -4.28 -26.86
C ASN A 248 -0.21 -4.15 -25.33
N GLY A 249 -0.15 -5.27 -24.61
CA GLY A 249 0.03 -5.34 -23.16
C GLY A 249 -1.25 -5.12 -22.35
N ARG A 250 -2.37 -4.76 -22.99
CA ARG A 250 -3.64 -4.59 -22.27
C ARG A 250 -4.26 -5.92 -21.92
N PHE A 251 -5.00 -5.99 -20.82
CA PHE A 251 -5.68 -7.23 -20.47
C PHE A 251 -6.76 -7.60 -21.49
N LYS A 252 -6.88 -8.90 -21.77
CA LYS A 252 -7.86 -9.44 -22.73
C LYS A 252 -9.28 -9.01 -22.35
N GLY A 253 -10.02 -8.50 -23.33
CA GLY A 253 -11.38 -8.01 -23.15
C GLY A 253 -11.48 -6.64 -22.45
N GLU A 254 -10.37 -5.98 -22.16
CA GLU A 254 -10.40 -4.61 -21.63
C GLU A 254 -10.88 -3.62 -22.71
N VAL A 255 -11.94 -2.86 -22.39
CA VAL A 255 -12.42 -1.75 -23.22
C VAL A 255 -12.24 -0.44 -22.44
N GLY A 256 -11.55 0.54 -23.03
CA GLY A 256 -11.43 1.89 -22.45
C GLY A 256 -10.50 1.98 -21.24
N TYR A 257 -11.04 2.14 -20.03
CA TYR A 257 -10.27 2.21 -18.77
C TYR A 257 -10.75 1.07 -17.86
N GLY A 258 -10.56 -0.18 -18.29
CA GLY A 258 -11.17 -1.32 -17.61
C GLY A 258 -10.43 -1.76 -16.35
N TYR A 259 -9.14 -1.42 -16.24
CA TYR A 259 -8.31 -1.73 -15.06
C TYR A 259 -7.58 -0.48 -14.55
N SER A 260 -7.47 -0.37 -13.23
CA SER A 260 -6.62 0.64 -12.58
C SER A 260 -5.18 0.52 -13.04
N ARG A 261 -4.48 1.65 -13.22
CA ARG A 261 -3.07 1.65 -13.63
C ARG A 261 -2.15 1.15 -12.51
N ALA A 262 -2.62 1.12 -11.27
CA ALA A 262 -1.95 0.41 -10.18
C ALA A 262 -1.81 -1.10 -10.45
N ILE A 263 -2.76 -1.73 -11.16
CA ILE A 263 -2.66 -3.14 -11.55
C ILE A 263 -1.52 -3.34 -12.55
N TYR A 264 -1.43 -2.45 -13.55
CA TYR A 264 -0.32 -2.44 -14.50
C TYR A 264 1.03 -2.21 -13.81
N ALA A 265 1.09 -1.34 -12.80
CA ALA A 265 2.30 -1.09 -12.02
C ALA A 265 2.73 -2.34 -11.22
N ASN A 266 1.78 -3.08 -10.65
CA ASN A 266 2.10 -4.34 -9.99
C ASN A 266 2.67 -5.39 -10.98
N VAL A 267 2.11 -5.47 -12.19
CA VAL A 267 2.66 -6.35 -13.25
C VAL A 267 4.05 -5.89 -13.70
N LEU A 268 4.25 -4.57 -13.86
CA LEU A 268 5.56 -3.98 -14.17
C LEU A 268 6.61 -4.47 -13.17
N PHE A 269 6.34 -4.37 -11.87
CA PHE A 269 7.27 -4.82 -10.84
C PHE A 269 7.56 -6.33 -10.91
N VAL A 270 6.54 -7.16 -11.15
CA VAL A 270 6.74 -8.59 -11.35
C VAL A 270 7.64 -8.87 -12.56
N CYS A 271 7.37 -8.22 -13.70
CA CYS A 271 8.21 -8.32 -14.90
C CYS A 271 9.63 -7.83 -14.67
N HIS A 272 9.81 -6.76 -13.90
CA HIS A 272 11.10 -6.22 -13.52
C HIS A 272 11.95 -7.27 -12.80
N VAL A 273 11.38 -7.92 -11.77
CA VAL A 273 12.07 -8.94 -10.96
C VAL A 273 12.46 -10.17 -11.77
N VAL A 274 11.61 -10.62 -12.71
CA VAL A 274 11.91 -11.80 -13.53
C VAL A 274 12.70 -11.48 -14.81
N GLY A 275 13.06 -10.22 -15.04
CA GLY A 275 13.87 -9.79 -16.17
C GLY A 275 13.13 -9.72 -17.52
N MET A 276 11.79 -9.65 -17.52
CA MET A 276 10.98 -9.51 -18.75
C MET A 276 10.94 -8.05 -19.22
N LYS A 277 12.07 -7.54 -19.72
CA LYS A 277 12.27 -6.10 -20.02
C LYS A 277 11.27 -5.51 -21.01
N ASP A 278 10.98 -6.18 -22.11
CA ASP A 278 10.01 -5.68 -23.10
C ASP A 278 8.60 -5.51 -22.49
N ARG A 279 8.23 -6.41 -21.56
CA ARG A 279 6.93 -6.34 -20.86
C ARG A 279 6.93 -5.27 -19.79
N GLU A 280 8.02 -5.15 -19.04
CA GLU A 280 8.23 -4.06 -18.07
C GLU A 280 8.05 -2.69 -18.73
N GLU A 281 8.73 -2.46 -19.86
CA GLU A 281 8.63 -1.22 -20.64
C GLU A 281 7.23 -0.99 -21.19
N GLN A 282 6.56 -2.05 -21.68
CA GLN A 282 5.18 -1.97 -22.15
C GLN A 282 4.20 -1.58 -21.04
N MET A 283 4.34 -2.13 -19.83
CA MET A 283 3.49 -1.76 -18.69
C MET A 283 3.71 -0.30 -18.30
N LEU A 284 4.98 0.15 -18.25
CA LEU A 284 5.31 1.54 -17.93
C LEU A 284 4.66 2.50 -18.93
N LYS A 285 4.80 2.20 -20.22
CA LYS A 285 4.20 3.00 -21.30
C LYS A 285 2.68 3.10 -21.17
N ILE A 286 1.99 1.99 -20.85
CA ILE A 286 0.53 2.01 -20.62
C ILE A 286 0.18 2.93 -19.45
N ILE A 287 0.93 2.88 -18.35
CA ILE A 287 0.71 3.75 -17.20
C ILE A 287 0.90 5.22 -17.61
N GLU A 288 2.01 5.56 -18.25
CA GLU A 288 2.33 6.93 -18.66
C GLU A 288 1.32 7.51 -19.66
N GLU A 289 0.92 6.75 -20.67
CA GLU A 289 0.07 7.25 -21.76
C GLU A 289 -1.42 7.27 -21.42
N THR A 290 -1.86 6.45 -20.47
CA THR A 290 -3.29 6.19 -20.28
C THR A 290 -3.81 6.42 -18.88
N TYR A 291 -2.98 6.90 -17.95
CA TYR A 291 -3.44 7.22 -16.60
C TYR A 291 -4.47 8.34 -16.62
N ASP A 292 -5.60 8.11 -15.97
CA ASP A 292 -6.74 9.05 -15.96
C ASP A 292 -7.33 9.03 -14.57
N LEU A 293 -7.01 10.08 -13.81
CA LEU A 293 -7.38 10.22 -12.41
C LEU A 293 -8.90 10.23 -12.20
N GLN A 294 -9.66 10.70 -13.20
CA GLN A 294 -11.12 10.76 -13.11
C GLN A 294 -11.77 9.38 -13.31
N LYS A 295 -11.03 8.42 -13.87
CA LYS A 295 -11.49 7.04 -14.09
C LYS A 295 -10.96 6.06 -13.05
N GLU A 296 -10.02 6.48 -12.20
CA GLU A 296 -9.62 5.67 -11.06
C GLU A 296 -10.76 5.61 -10.02
N PRO A 297 -11.17 4.41 -9.56
CA PRO A 297 -12.18 4.29 -8.51
C PRO A 297 -11.69 4.78 -7.15
N ARG A 298 -10.37 4.89 -7.00
CA ARG A 298 -9.63 5.39 -5.82
C ARG A 298 -8.34 6.06 -6.30
N PRO A 299 -8.41 7.29 -6.85
CA PRO A 299 -7.27 7.96 -7.46
C PRO A 299 -6.09 8.15 -6.50
N LEU A 300 -6.31 8.54 -5.23
CA LEU A 300 -5.25 8.70 -4.25
C LEU A 300 -4.55 7.37 -3.97
N GLN A 301 -5.31 6.31 -3.69
CA GLN A 301 -4.75 4.98 -3.49
C GLN A 301 -4.00 4.50 -4.74
N ALA A 302 -4.57 4.65 -5.93
CA ALA A 302 -3.96 4.21 -7.19
C ALA A 302 -2.63 4.92 -7.44
N THR A 303 -2.56 6.25 -7.27
CA THR A 303 -1.32 7.03 -7.39
C THR A 303 -0.24 6.50 -6.44
N LEU A 304 -0.59 6.25 -5.18
CA LEU A 304 0.35 5.77 -4.17
C LEU A 304 0.76 4.31 -4.35
N ASP A 305 -0.12 3.46 -4.91
CA ASP A 305 0.20 2.08 -5.29
C ASP A 305 1.13 2.06 -6.52
N ILE A 306 0.93 2.94 -7.50
CA ILE A 306 1.87 3.13 -8.64
C ILE A 306 3.24 3.56 -8.12
N LEU A 307 3.31 4.57 -7.23
CA LEU A 307 4.57 5.01 -6.63
C LEU A 307 5.31 3.85 -5.96
N ARG A 308 4.59 3.03 -5.19
CA ARG A 308 5.15 1.87 -4.46
C ARG A 308 5.76 0.84 -5.42
N ALA A 309 5.04 0.47 -6.47
CA ALA A 309 5.53 -0.52 -7.44
C ALA A 309 6.74 0.00 -8.24
N LEU A 310 6.71 1.28 -8.65
CA LEU A 310 7.83 1.93 -9.30
C LEU A 310 9.04 2.06 -8.36
N GLU A 311 8.81 2.32 -7.07
CA GLU A 311 9.87 2.39 -6.08
C GLU A 311 10.58 1.05 -5.95
N TYR A 312 9.85 -0.06 -5.85
CA TYR A 312 10.47 -1.37 -5.78
C TYR A 312 11.27 -1.69 -7.03
N SER A 313 10.78 -1.27 -8.20
CA SER A 313 11.48 -1.50 -9.48
C SER A 313 12.71 -0.61 -9.67
N TYR A 314 12.67 0.66 -9.22
CA TYR A 314 13.60 1.69 -9.69
C TYR A 314 14.25 2.53 -8.58
N GLY A 315 13.87 2.33 -7.32
CA GLY A 315 14.21 3.19 -6.21
C GLY A 315 13.35 4.44 -6.12
N PHE A 316 13.24 4.99 -4.90
CA PHE A 316 12.26 6.04 -4.56
C PHE A 316 12.40 7.32 -5.39
N GLU A 317 13.63 7.82 -5.60
CA GLU A 317 13.84 9.08 -6.33
C GLU A 317 13.42 8.98 -7.80
N ARG A 318 13.75 7.87 -8.47
CA ARG A 318 13.36 7.64 -9.87
C ARG A 318 11.85 7.41 -9.98
N ALA A 319 11.28 6.64 -9.08
CA ALA A 319 9.83 6.41 -9.02
C ALA A 319 9.05 7.72 -8.86
N LEU A 320 9.50 8.60 -7.95
CA LEU A 320 8.88 9.90 -7.74
C LEU A 320 8.96 10.80 -8.98
N ASN A 321 10.11 10.81 -9.69
CA ASN A 321 10.25 11.59 -10.93
C ASN A 321 9.34 11.07 -12.05
N ILE A 322 9.21 9.74 -12.20
CA ILE A 322 8.29 9.15 -13.18
C ILE A 322 6.85 9.57 -12.85
N LEU A 323 6.44 9.41 -11.59
CA LEU A 323 5.08 9.74 -11.18
C LEU A 323 4.77 11.24 -11.28
N GLU A 324 5.73 12.11 -10.97
CA GLU A 324 5.61 13.56 -11.18
C GLU A 324 5.27 13.86 -12.65
N ASN A 325 6.04 13.31 -13.59
CA ASN A 325 5.81 13.52 -15.03
C ASN A 325 4.43 13.00 -15.47
N ILE A 326 3.99 11.85 -14.95
CA ILE A 326 2.67 11.30 -15.23
C ILE A 326 1.58 12.28 -14.77
N LEU A 327 1.71 12.84 -13.56
CA LEU A 327 0.72 13.78 -13.01
C LEU A 327 0.75 15.15 -13.70
N GLU A 328 1.91 15.58 -14.21
CA GLU A 328 2.01 16.79 -15.05
C GLU A 328 1.26 16.63 -16.39
N LEU A 329 1.28 15.44 -16.98
CA LEU A 329 0.59 15.15 -18.24
C LEU A 329 -0.92 14.95 -18.05
N HIS A 330 -1.34 14.53 -16.86
CA HIS A 330 -2.73 14.21 -16.53
C HIS A 330 -3.18 14.93 -15.25
N PRO A 331 -3.32 16.28 -15.28
CA PRO A 331 -3.68 17.06 -14.11
C PRO A 331 -5.10 16.70 -13.62
N PHE A 332 -5.27 16.67 -12.29
CA PHE A 332 -6.52 16.31 -11.60
C PHE A 332 -7.64 17.33 -11.83
#